data_AF-A0AAC9HPI4-F1
#
_entry.id   AF-A0AAC9HPI4-F1
#
_cell.length_a   1.000
_cell.length_b   1.000
_cell.length_c   1.000
_cell.angle_alpha   90.00
_cell.angle_beta   90.00
_cell.angle_gamma   90.00
#
_symmetry.space_group_name_H-M   'P 1'
#
loop_
_entity.id
_entity.type
_entity.pdbx_description
1 polymer ?
#
loop_
_entity_poly.entity_id
_entity_poly.type
_entity_poly.pdbx_seq_one_letter_code
_entity_poly.pdbx_strand_id
1 'polypeptide(L)'
;MAVMAVTTLLVFANGLLQWGDTPPDRLIVEGWRTFGFGVFAGLWAILARWPRRIPGLWELLLFHKLAVTTLGFLAWDATAEAQEVTAVDLALVVLTSVAYVLCRGWQPWRGSERWRSD
;
A
#
# COMPACT_ATOMS: atom_id res chain seq x y z
N MET A 1 2.50 -10.09 3.66
CA MET A 1 1.70 -9.80 2.45
C MET A 1 0.26 -10.30 2.55
N ALA A 2 0.00 -11.60 2.74
CA ALA A 2 -1.39 -12.10 2.84
C ALA A 2 -2.21 -11.44 3.98
N VAL A 3 -1.61 -11.31 5.17
CA VAL A 3 -2.26 -10.61 6.30
C VAL A 3 -2.56 -9.14 5.98
N MET A 4 -1.65 -8.45 5.28
CA MET A 4 -1.87 -7.07 4.83
C MET A 4 -3.00 -6.99 3.81
N ALA A 5 -3.09 -7.96 2.89
CA ALA A 5 -4.18 -8.03 1.93
C ALA A 5 -5.53 -8.18 2.62
N VAL A 6 -5.64 -9.12 3.58
CA VAL A 6 -6.88 -9.36 4.32
C VAL A 6 -7.27 -8.15 5.17
N THR A 7 -6.34 -7.61 5.95
CA THR A 7 -6.61 -6.45 6.81
C THR A 7 -6.99 -5.21 5.99
N THR A 8 -6.29 -4.93 4.89
CA THR A 8 -6.66 -3.82 3.98
C THR A 8 -8.03 -4.05 3.34
N LEU A 9 -8.38 -5.29 3.01
CA LEU A 9 -9.70 -5.63 2.47
C LEU A 9 -10.82 -5.42 3.50
N LEU A 10 -10.56 -5.70 4.78
CA LEU A 10 -11.52 -5.41 5.86
C LEU A 10 -11.75 -3.90 6.01
N VAL A 11 -10.68 -3.10 5.92
CA VAL A 11 -10.80 -1.62 5.96
C VAL A 11 -11.58 -1.12 4.74
N PHE A 12 -11.33 -1.67 3.55
CA PHE A 12 -12.13 -1.37 2.35
C PHE A 12 -13.62 -1.67 2.57
N ALA A 13 -13.95 -2.87 3.05
CA ALA A 13 -15.33 -3.26 3.32
C ALA A 13 -15.99 -2.34 4.36
N ASN A 14 -15.26 -1.98 5.42
CA ASN A 14 -15.74 -1.03 6.41
C ASN A 14 -15.99 0.36 5.82
N GLY A 15 -15.10 0.86 4.95
CA GLY A 15 -15.31 2.14 4.26
C GLY A 15 -16.56 2.14 3.38
N LEU A 16 -16.85 1.04 2.69
CA LEU A 16 -18.10 0.91 1.92
C LEU A 16 -19.35 0.94 2.82
N LEU A 17 -19.29 0.32 4.00
CA LEU A 17 -20.42 0.32 4.94
C LEU A 17 -20.69 1.71 5.54
N GLN A 18 -19.65 2.51 5.73
CA GLN A 18 -19.73 3.87 6.30
C GLN A 18 -20.11 4.95 5.27
N TRP A 19 -20.25 4.58 3.99
CA TRP A 19 -20.48 5.53 2.91
C TRP A 19 -21.76 6.36 3.13
N GLY A 20 -22.83 5.73 3.61
CA GLY A 20 -24.13 6.39 3.83
C GLY A 20 -24.11 7.49 4.90
N ASP A 21 -23.15 7.42 5.82
CA ASP A 21 -23.00 8.39 6.92
C ASP A 21 -21.98 9.49 6.59
N THR A 22 -21.35 9.43 5.42
CA THR A 22 -20.33 10.40 5.01
C THR A 22 -20.96 11.73 4.59
N PRO A 23 -20.54 12.87 5.17
CA PRO A 23 -20.99 14.19 4.75
C PRO A 23 -20.78 14.44 3.25
N PRO A 24 -21.71 15.13 2.54
CA PRO A 24 -21.63 15.31 1.09
C PRO A 24 -20.33 15.94 0.59
N ASP A 25 -19.73 16.85 1.35
CA ASP A 25 -18.47 17.53 1.06
C ASP A 25 -17.24 16.60 1.16
N ARG A 26 -17.36 15.46 1.83
CA ARG A 26 -16.29 14.46 2.00
C ARG A 26 -16.45 13.24 1.12
N LEU A 27 -17.61 13.05 0.47
CA LEU A 27 -17.91 11.83 -0.30
C LEU A 27 -16.82 11.46 -1.32
N ILE A 28 -16.29 12.44 -2.05
CA ILE A 28 -15.26 12.19 -3.07
C ILE A 28 -13.92 11.78 -2.41
N VAL A 29 -13.53 12.46 -1.33
CA VAL A 29 -12.27 12.18 -0.62
C VAL A 29 -12.32 10.80 0.04
N GLU A 30 -13.43 10.51 0.72
CA GLU A 30 -13.67 9.22 1.38
C GLU A 30 -13.84 8.07 0.40
N GLY A 31 -14.54 8.31 -0.71
CA GLY A 31 -14.65 7.37 -1.81
C GLY A 31 -13.29 7.06 -2.43
N TRP A 32 -12.49 8.08 -2.72
CA TRP A 32 -11.12 7.91 -3.24
C TRP A 32 -10.25 7.09 -2.27
N ARG A 33 -10.30 7.41 -0.97
CA ARG A 33 -9.59 6.68 0.08
C ARG A 33 -10.03 5.21 0.15
N THR A 34 -11.34 4.98 0.16
CA THR A 34 -11.92 3.63 0.24
C THR A 34 -11.49 2.79 -0.96
N PHE A 35 -11.68 3.27 -2.18
CA PHE A 35 -11.24 2.54 -3.37
C PHE A 35 -9.73 2.34 -3.42
N GLY A 36 -8.94 3.29 -2.87
CA GLY A 36 -7.52 3.12 -2.65
C GLY A 36 -7.20 1.86 -1.83
N PHE A 37 -7.90 1.62 -0.71
CA PHE A 37 -7.74 0.38 0.06
C PHE A 37 -8.04 -0.88 -0.76
N GLY A 38 -9.09 -0.86 -1.59
CA GLY A 38 -9.40 -1.97 -2.49
C GLY A 38 -8.25 -2.29 -3.45
N VAL A 39 -7.66 -1.26 -4.07
CA VAL A 39 -6.48 -1.40 -4.93
C VAL A 39 -5.29 -1.97 -4.16
N PHE A 40 -4.95 -1.41 -2.99
CA PHE A 40 -3.82 -1.89 -2.20
C PHE A 40 -4.01 -3.32 -1.70
N ALA A 41 -5.22 -3.72 -1.30
CA ALA A 41 -5.53 -5.10 -0.95
C ALA A 41 -5.20 -6.05 -2.11
N GLY A 42 -5.56 -5.67 -3.34
CA GLY A 42 -5.20 -6.39 -4.55
C GLY A 42 -3.69 -6.49 -4.77
N LEU A 43 -2.95 -5.38 -4.64
CA LEU A 43 -1.49 -5.38 -4.81
C LEU A 43 -0.80 -6.27 -3.76
N TRP A 44 -1.24 -6.22 -2.50
CA TRP A 44 -0.74 -7.10 -1.44
C TRP A 44 -1.05 -8.57 -1.73
N ALA A 45 -2.23 -8.89 -2.27
CA ALA A 45 -2.61 -10.24 -2.65
C ALA A 45 -1.74 -10.77 -3.81
N ILE A 46 -1.48 -9.94 -4.82
CA ILE A 46 -0.58 -10.26 -5.93
C ILE A 46 0.82 -10.56 -5.40
N LEU A 47 1.37 -9.74 -4.51
CA LEU A 47 2.67 -9.99 -3.89
C LEU A 47 2.67 -11.24 -3.00
N ALA A 48 1.58 -11.53 -2.30
CA ALA A 48 1.45 -12.76 -1.51
C ALA A 48 1.48 -14.01 -2.40
N ARG A 49 0.82 -13.95 -3.56
CA ARG A 49 0.68 -15.10 -4.48
C ARG A 49 1.87 -15.26 -5.43
N TRP A 50 2.45 -14.15 -5.89
CA TRP A 50 3.49 -14.09 -6.90
C TRP A 50 4.58 -13.07 -6.55
N PRO A 51 5.33 -13.31 -5.46
CA PRO A 51 6.32 -12.36 -4.94
C PRO A 51 7.49 -12.08 -5.90
N ARG A 52 7.65 -12.80 -7.01
CA ARG A 52 8.78 -12.65 -7.95
C ARG A 52 8.37 -12.64 -9.43
N ARG A 53 7.11 -12.37 -9.75
CA ARG A 53 6.66 -12.42 -11.16
C ARG A 53 6.54 -11.07 -11.85
N ILE A 54 6.34 -10.00 -11.09
CA ILE A 54 6.06 -8.67 -11.64
C ILE A 54 7.20 -7.74 -11.27
N PRO A 55 8.09 -7.40 -12.22
CA PRO A 55 9.13 -6.39 -11.99
C PRO A 55 8.51 -5.06 -11.59
N GLY A 56 9.07 -4.42 -10.56
CA GLY A 56 8.67 -3.09 -10.10
C GLY A 56 7.47 -3.02 -9.16
N LEU A 57 6.73 -4.11 -8.95
CA LEU A 57 5.58 -4.08 -8.05
C LEU A 57 5.99 -3.83 -6.60
N TRP A 58 7.10 -4.41 -6.15
CA TRP A 58 7.63 -4.17 -4.81
C TRP A 58 8.09 -2.72 -4.65
N GLU A 59 8.89 -2.24 -5.59
CA GLU A 59 9.48 -0.91 -5.56
C GLU A 59 8.39 0.17 -5.62
N LEU A 60 7.36 -0.03 -6.43
CA LEU A 60 6.23 0.90 -6.52
C LEU A 60 5.43 0.97 -5.20
N LEU A 61 5.17 -0.18 -4.57
CA LEU A 61 4.47 -0.23 -3.29
C LEU A 61 5.29 0.44 -2.18
N LEU A 62 6.59 0.15 -2.10
CA LEU A 62 7.50 0.77 -1.14
C LEU A 62 7.61 2.28 -1.38
N PHE A 63 7.75 2.71 -2.63
CA PHE A 63 7.80 4.13 -2.98
C PHE A 63 6.55 4.86 -2.51
N HIS A 64 5.36 4.34 -2.82
CA HIS A 64 4.11 4.95 -2.38
C HIS A 64 4.02 5.03 -0.85
N LYS A 65 4.31 3.92 -0.15
CA LYS A 65 4.21 3.90 1.32
C LYS A 65 5.23 4.80 1.99
N LEU A 66 6.44 4.91 1.45
CA LEU A 66 7.43 5.90 1.90
C LEU A 66 6.96 7.34 1.66
N ALA A 67 6.38 7.63 0.50
CA ALA A 67 5.87 8.97 0.18
C ALA A 67 4.77 9.40 1.16
N VAL A 68 3.79 8.53 1.43
CA VAL A 68 2.71 8.80 2.39
C VAL A 68 3.23 8.89 3.82
N THR A 69 4.15 8.00 4.23
CA THR A 69 4.79 8.08 5.55
C THR A 69 5.53 9.42 5.73
N THR A 70 6.26 9.85 4.69
CA THR A 70 7.00 11.12 4.71
C THR A 70 6.03 12.31 4.81
N LEU A 71 4.96 12.30 4.02
CA LEU A 71 3.91 13.32 4.10
C LEU A 71 3.29 13.37 5.49
N GLY A 72 3.04 12.21 6.10
CA GLY A 72 2.52 12.09 7.46
C GLY A 72 3.44 12.73 8.51
N PHE A 73 4.76 12.51 8.41
CA PHE A 73 5.74 13.20 9.25
C PHE A 73 5.78 14.72 9.01
N LEU A 74 5.60 15.19 7.77
CA LEU A 74 5.53 16.62 7.47
C LEU A 74 4.25 17.27 8.02
N ALA A 75 3.19 16.49 8.20
CA ALA A 75 1.91 16.92 8.73
C ALA A 75 1.67 16.45 10.18
N TRP A 76 2.73 16.07 10.91
CA TRP A 76 2.63 15.36 12.19
C TRP A 76 1.81 16.10 13.26
N ASP A 77 1.92 17.43 13.30
CA ASP A 77 1.23 18.29 14.27
C ASP A 77 -0.12 18.81 13.76
N ALA A 78 -0.54 18.45 12.54
CA ALA A 78 -1.76 18.97 11.94
C ALA A 78 -3.02 18.34 12.56
N THR A 79 -3.04 17.01 12.74
CA THR A 79 -4.17 16.27 13.30
C THR A 79 -3.71 14.97 13.96
N ALA A 80 -4.50 14.44 14.90
CA ALA A 80 -4.27 13.11 15.46
C ALA A 80 -4.34 12.01 14.38
N GLU A 81 -5.21 12.18 13.38
CA GLU A 81 -5.31 11.28 12.22
C GLU A 81 -3.99 11.19 11.44
N ALA A 82 -3.24 12.31 11.32
CA ALA A 82 -1.93 12.30 10.67
C ALA A 82 -0.93 11.40 11.42
N GLN A 83 -0.94 11.41 12.76
CA GLN A 83 -0.06 10.57 13.57
C GLN A 83 -0.40 9.09 13.43
N GLU A 84 -1.70 8.76 13.47
CA GLU A 84 -2.18 7.38 13.29
C GLU A 84 -1.82 6.84 11.90
N VAL A 85 -2.11 7.60 10.84
CA VAL A 85 -1.76 7.24 9.46
C VAL A 85 -0.25 7.05 9.32
N THR A 86 0.56 7.93 9.89
CA THR A 86 2.02 7.84 9.83
C THR A 86 2.53 6.57 10.52
N ALA A 87 2.01 6.24 11.71
CA ALA A 87 2.40 5.04 12.43
C ALA A 87 2.06 3.76 11.65
N VAL A 88 0.85 3.71 11.06
CA VAL A 88 0.41 2.56 10.24
C VAL A 88 1.27 2.43 8.98
N ASP A 89 1.46 3.50 8.22
CA ASP A 89 2.22 3.44 6.97
C ASP A 89 3.71 3.17 7.20
N LEU A 90 4.29 3.67 8.30
CA LEU A 90 5.65 3.32 8.71
C LEU A 90 5.78 1.81 9.00
N ALA A 91 4.81 1.22 9.72
CA ALA A 91 4.79 -0.22 9.95
C ALA A 91 4.69 -1.01 8.63
N LEU A 92 3.86 -0.53 7.69
CA LEU A 92 3.76 -1.15 6.36
C LEU A 92 5.08 -1.04 5.59
N VAL A 93 5.79 0.10 5.64
CA VAL A 93 7.12 0.25 5.03
C VAL A 93 8.10 -0.77 5.60
N VAL A 94 8.19 -0.88 6.92
CA VAL A 94 9.13 -1.81 7.60
C VAL A 94 8.82 -3.26 7.21
N LEU A 95 7.57 -3.67 7.36
CA LEU A 95 7.16 -5.05 7.07
C LEU A 95 7.30 -5.39 5.58
N THR A 96 6.99 -4.45 4.69
CA THR A 96 7.16 -4.63 3.24
C THR A 96 8.63 -4.71 2.88
N SER A 97 9.50 -3.93 3.52
CA SER A 97 10.96 -3.98 3.30
C SER A 97 11.55 -5.31 3.76
N VAL A 98 11.13 -5.81 4.93
CA VAL A 98 11.54 -7.14 5.40
C VAL A 98 11.07 -8.22 4.41
N ALA A 99 9.81 -8.17 3.98
CA ALA A 99 9.27 -9.10 3.00
C ALA A 99 10.00 -9.01 1.66
N TYR A 100 10.33 -7.80 1.20
CA TYR A 100 11.12 -7.56 -0.01
C TYR A 100 12.46 -8.28 0.04
N VAL A 101 13.16 -8.18 1.16
CA VAL A 101 14.45 -8.86 1.37
C VAL A 101 14.31 -10.37 1.41
N LEU A 102 13.37 -10.89 2.22
CA LEU A 102 13.14 -12.33 2.35
C LEU A 102 12.69 -12.97 1.02
N CYS A 103 11.82 -12.28 0.29
CA CYS A 103 11.35 -12.71 -1.01
C CYS A 103 12.34 -12.41 -2.13
N ARG A 104 13.46 -11.71 -1.89
CA ARG A 104 14.39 -11.25 -2.95
C ARG A 104 13.65 -10.51 -4.07
N GLY A 105 12.82 -9.54 -3.69
CA GLY A 105 11.89 -8.84 -4.60
C GLY A 105 12.57 -8.14 -5.79
N TRP A 106 13.89 -7.91 -5.74
CA TRP A 106 14.69 -7.38 -6.85
C TRP A 106 14.97 -8.39 -7.98
N GLN A 107 14.79 -9.69 -7.77
CA GLN A 107 15.14 -10.71 -8.78
C GLN A 107 14.40 -10.60 -10.13
N PRO A 108 13.10 -10.22 -10.21
CA PRO A 108 12.38 -10.17 -11.47
C PRO A 108 12.99 -9.18 -12.48
N TRP A 109 13.62 -8.12 -11.99
CA TRP A 109 14.33 -7.14 -12.82
C TRP A 109 15.52 -7.74 -13.57
N ARG A 110 16.21 -8.72 -12.98
CA ARG A 110 17.35 -9.39 -13.63
C ARG A 110 16.93 -10.24 -14.83
N GLY A 111 15.68 -10.73 -14.84
CA GLY A 111 15.13 -11.48 -15.94
C GLY A 111 14.69 -10.59 -17.12
N SER A 112 14.27 -9.35 -16.86
CA SER A 112 13.86 -8.41 -17.91
C SER A 112 15.04 -7.73 -18.60
N GLU A 113 16.18 -7.54 -17.92
CA GLU A 113 17.42 -7.03 -18.53
C GLU A 113 17.92 -7.93 -19.67
N ARG A 114 17.77 -9.25 -19.53
CA ARG A 114 18.18 -10.23 -20.57
C ARG A 114 17.44 -10.08 -21.90
N TRP A 115 16.24 -9.50 -21.88
CA TRP A 115 15.44 -9.25 -23.10
C TRP A 115 15.74 -7.89 -23.75
N ARG A 116 16.51 -7.01 -23.11
CA ARG A 116 16.90 -5.70 -23.65
C ARG A 116 18.27 -5.70 -24.34
N SER A 117 19.03 -6.78 -24.21
CA SER A 117 20.38 -6.93 -24.77
C SER A 117 20.43 -7.64 -26.13
N ASP A 118 19.29 -8.07 -26.65
CA ASP A 118 19.12 -8.68 -27.98
C ASP A 118 18.39 -7.69 -28.91
#